data_AF-A0A8B9GV42-F1
#
_entry.id   AF-A0A8B9GV42-F1
#
_cell.length_a   1.000
_cell.length_b   1.000
_cell.length_c   1.000
_cell.angle_alpha   90.00
_cell.angle_beta   90.00
_cell.angle_gamma   90.00
#
_symmetry.space_group_name_H-M   'P 1'
#
loop_
_entity.id
_entity.type
_entity.pdbx_description
1 polymer ?
#
loop_
_entity_poly.entity_id
_entity_poly.type
_entity_poly.pdbx_seq_one_letter_code
_entity_poly.pdbx_strand_id
1 'polypeptide(L)'
;MDIVLVQGISHCVHIQYFPITIYSRLYLSLVLGNVNVTLLNTQSKFAYKDEYEKFKLYLTVILLLFSFTCRFIVSYRVVDALFNFLLVWYYCTLTIRESILINNGSKIKGWWVFQHYVSTFLSGVMLTWPEGELYQMFRNQFLSYSMYINFVQFLQYYYQSGCLYRLRALGERHNMDLTVEGFQSWMWRGLAFLLPFLFFGHFWQLYNGITLFQMAQLPEWKEWQVLMCASTFLVLFMGNFFTTLGAVYQKYTNQDKAKDL
;
A
#
# COMPACT_ATOMS: atom_id res chain seq x y z
N MET A 1 -2.00 28.50 6.60
CA MET A 1 -1.62 27.19 6.02
C MET A 1 -2.12 26.03 6.89
N ASP A 2 -2.56 26.30 8.13
CA ASP A 2 -2.91 25.28 9.13
C ASP A 2 -4.32 24.69 9.01
N ILE A 3 -5.30 25.44 8.52
CA ILE A 3 -6.70 24.96 8.47
C ILE A 3 -6.86 23.81 7.45
N VAL A 4 -6.26 23.93 6.25
CA VAL A 4 -6.32 22.90 5.21
C VAL A 4 -5.56 21.64 5.63
N LEU A 5 -4.40 21.80 6.30
CA LEU A 5 -3.62 20.68 6.82
C LEU A 5 -4.40 19.95 7.92
N VAL A 6 -5.02 20.68 8.86
CA VAL A 6 -5.82 20.13 9.96
C VAL A 6 -7.11 19.49 9.45
N GLN A 7 -7.78 20.08 8.45
CA GLN A 7 -8.94 19.49 7.79
C GLN A 7 -8.57 18.23 7.01
N GLY A 8 -7.47 18.24 6.26
CA GLY A 8 -6.95 17.05 5.56
C GLY A 8 -6.60 15.91 6.52
N ILE A 9 -5.97 16.23 7.65
CA ILE A 9 -5.69 15.26 8.72
C ILE A 9 -6.99 14.75 9.35
N SER A 10 -7.96 15.62 9.67
CA SER A 10 -9.26 15.22 10.26
C SER A 10 -10.08 14.32 9.32
N HIS A 11 -10.10 14.61 8.02
CA HIS A 11 -10.79 13.79 7.04
C HIS A 11 -10.11 12.42 6.87
N CYS A 12 -8.78 12.36 6.92
CA CYS A 12 -8.00 11.13 6.88
C CYS A 12 -8.18 10.27 8.15
N VAL A 13 -8.35 10.93 9.31
CA VAL A 13 -8.76 10.27 10.55
C VAL A 13 -10.15 9.64 10.41
N HIS A 14 -11.12 10.31 9.77
CA HIS A 14 -12.41 9.71 9.45
C HIS A 14 -12.32 8.47 8.53
N ILE A 15 -11.38 8.45 7.57
CA ILE A 15 -11.09 7.26 6.73
C ILE A 15 -10.53 6.10 7.56
N GLN A 16 -9.86 6.37 8.69
CA GLN A 16 -9.41 5.32 9.63
C GLN A 16 -10.56 4.69 10.44
N TYR A 17 -11.69 5.39 10.61
CA TYR A 17 -12.88 4.92 11.36
C TYR A 17 -14.02 4.41 10.45
N PHE A 18 -13.74 4.19 9.16
CA PHE A 18 -14.69 3.52 8.27
C PHE A 18 -15.12 2.16 8.86
N PRO A 19 -16.39 1.71 8.71
CA PRO A 19 -16.84 0.40 9.19
C PRO A 19 -16.31 -0.73 8.30
N ILE A 20 -14.98 -0.87 8.28
CA ILE A 20 -14.18 -1.77 7.45
C ILE A 20 -14.61 -3.22 7.61
N THR A 21 -14.98 -3.64 8.82
CA THR A 21 -15.47 -5.00 9.07
C THR A 21 -16.75 -5.32 8.29
N ILE A 22 -17.68 -4.37 8.15
CA ILE A 22 -18.92 -4.56 7.39
C ILE A 22 -18.60 -4.67 5.90
N TYR A 23 -17.78 -3.76 5.38
CA TYR A 23 -17.39 -3.77 3.97
C TYR A 23 -16.57 -5.00 3.59
N SER A 24 -15.61 -5.43 4.42
CA SER A 24 -14.86 -6.67 4.19
C SER A 24 -15.78 -7.89 4.17
N ARG A 25 -16.79 -7.94 5.05
CA ARG A 25 -17.79 -9.03 5.04
C ARG A 25 -18.64 -9.04 3.77
N LEU A 26 -19.11 -7.87 3.33
CA LEU A 26 -19.86 -7.73 2.08
C LEU A 26 -19.01 -8.10 0.86
N TYR A 27 -17.77 -7.60 0.81
CA TYR A 27 -16.81 -7.90 -0.25
C TYR A 27 -16.53 -9.40 -0.35
N LEU A 28 -16.25 -10.08 0.78
CA LEU A 28 -16.03 -11.52 0.78
C LEU A 28 -17.29 -12.29 0.37
N SER A 29 -18.47 -11.87 0.82
CA SER A 29 -19.74 -12.48 0.39
C SER A 29 -19.97 -12.34 -1.11
N LEU A 30 -19.54 -11.23 -1.71
CA LEU A 30 -19.65 -10.99 -3.15
C LEU A 30 -18.67 -11.85 -3.94
N VAL A 31 -17.41 -11.96 -3.47
CA VAL A 31 -16.32 -12.65 -4.19
C VAL A 31 -16.35 -14.16 -3.99
N LEU A 32 -16.58 -14.62 -2.76
CA LEU A 32 -16.52 -16.05 -2.38
C LEU A 32 -17.90 -16.69 -2.27
N GLY A 33 -18.99 -15.91 -2.34
CA GLY A 33 -20.34 -16.40 -2.07
C GLY A 33 -20.58 -16.65 -0.58
N ASN A 34 -21.56 -17.49 -0.26
CA ASN A 34 -21.97 -17.81 1.11
C ASN A 34 -21.03 -18.83 1.80
N VAL A 35 -19.72 -18.56 1.78
CA VAL A 35 -18.69 -19.40 2.42
C VAL A 35 -18.31 -18.82 3.77
N ASN A 36 -18.30 -19.67 4.80
CA ASN A 36 -17.87 -19.26 6.13
C ASN A 36 -16.35 -19.13 6.21
N VAL A 37 -15.84 -17.90 6.17
CA VAL A 37 -14.41 -17.57 6.32
C VAL A 37 -14.01 -17.29 7.79
N THR A 38 -14.86 -17.65 8.75
CA THR A 38 -14.59 -17.45 10.17
C THR A 38 -13.66 -18.55 10.69
N LEU A 39 -12.47 -18.15 11.14
CA LEU A 39 -11.48 -19.01 11.76
C LEU A 39 -11.77 -19.08 13.27
N LEU A 40 -12.41 -20.17 13.71
CA LEU A 40 -12.84 -20.33 15.10
C LEU A 40 -11.67 -20.55 16.06
N ASN A 41 -10.64 -21.29 15.64
CA ASN A 41 -9.49 -21.61 16.47
C ASN A 41 -8.44 -20.48 16.42
N THR A 42 -8.00 -20.01 17.59
CA THR A 42 -6.89 -19.05 17.74
C THR A 42 -5.62 -19.49 16.99
N GLN A 43 -5.29 -20.78 17.00
CA GLN A 43 -4.14 -21.31 16.25
C GLN A 43 -4.31 -21.15 14.73
N SER A 44 -5.52 -21.39 14.21
CA SER A 44 -5.81 -21.23 12.78
C SER A 44 -5.73 -19.75 12.33
N LYS A 45 -6.10 -18.81 13.20
CA LYS A 45 -5.93 -17.38 12.96
C LYS A 45 -4.45 -17.00 12.83
N PHE A 46 -3.59 -17.53 13.69
CA PHE A 46 -2.14 -17.27 13.61
C PHE A 46 -1.50 -17.93 12.41
N ALA A 47 -1.83 -19.20 12.12
CA ALA A 47 -1.33 -19.89 10.94
C ALA A 47 -1.70 -19.13 9.65
N TYR A 48 -2.96 -18.69 9.51
CA TYR A 48 -3.39 -17.92 8.36
C TYR A 48 -2.63 -16.59 8.22
N LYS A 49 -2.44 -15.90 9.35
CA LYS A 49 -1.65 -14.66 9.40
C LYS A 49 -0.20 -14.88 8.99
N ASP A 50 0.45 -15.93 9.47
CA ASP A 50 1.84 -16.23 9.12
C ASP A 50 1.96 -16.56 7.63
N GLU A 51 1.00 -17.28 7.06
CA GLU A 51 0.92 -17.55 5.62
C GLU A 51 0.64 -16.28 4.79
N TYR A 52 -0.12 -15.32 5.31
CA TYR A 52 -0.28 -14.01 4.69
C TYR A 52 1.02 -13.20 4.69
N GLU A 53 1.73 -13.14 5.81
CA GLU A 53 3.00 -12.40 5.94
C GLU A 53 4.09 -13.01 5.05
N LYS A 54 4.22 -14.33 5.03
CA LYS A 54 5.12 -15.05 4.11
C LYS A 54 4.79 -14.76 2.66
N PHE A 55 3.50 -14.88 2.28
CA PHE A 55 3.05 -14.58 0.93
C PHE A 55 3.44 -13.17 0.49
N LYS A 56 3.17 -12.17 1.34
CA LYS A 56 3.54 -10.78 1.06
C LYS A 56 5.03 -10.65 0.80
N LEU A 57 5.88 -11.19 1.68
CA LEU A 57 7.32 -11.16 1.52
C LEU A 57 7.81 -11.84 0.24
N TYR A 58 7.36 -13.07 -0.02
CA TYR A 58 7.75 -13.82 -1.22
C TYR A 58 7.40 -13.06 -2.49
N LEU A 59 6.18 -12.51 -2.55
CA LEU A 59 5.72 -11.79 -3.74
C LEU A 59 6.42 -10.44 -3.90
N THR A 60 6.69 -9.71 -2.82
CA THR A 60 7.50 -8.49 -2.88
C THR A 60 8.91 -8.75 -3.44
N VAL A 61 9.56 -9.86 -3.05
CA VAL A 61 10.88 -10.23 -3.59
C VAL A 61 10.78 -10.60 -5.07
N ILE A 62 9.77 -11.38 -5.47
CA ILE A 62 9.54 -11.74 -6.88
C ILE A 62 9.30 -10.47 -7.73
N LEU A 63 8.45 -9.56 -7.27
CA LEU A 63 8.13 -8.31 -7.95
C LEU A 63 9.34 -7.39 -8.07
N LEU A 64 10.19 -7.33 -7.04
CA LEU A 64 11.46 -6.58 -7.08
C LEU A 64 12.40 -7.12 -8.17
N LEU A 65 12.61 -8.44 -8.21
CA LEU A 65 13.48 -9.08 -9.21
C LEU A 65 12.91 -8.98 -10.63
N PHE A 66 11.59 -9.11 -10.76
CA PHE A 66 10.92 -9.05 -12.05
C PHE A 66 10.94 -7.61 -12.61
N SER A 67 10.65 -6.60 -11.78
CA SER A 67 10.78 -5.20 -12.21
C SER A 67 12.22 -4.81 -12.56
N PHE A 68 13.22 -5.34 -11.82
CA PHE A 68 14.63 -5.21 -12.19
C PHE A 68 14.95 -5.80 -13.57
N THR A 69 14.46 -7.02 -13.82
CA THR A 69 14.62 -7.69 -15.12
C THR A 69 13.97 -6.88 -16.25
N CYS A 70 12.75 -6.39 -16.06
CA CYS A 70 12.06 -5.54 -17.05
C CYS A 70 12.78 -4.21 -17.29
N ARG A 71 13.47 -3.66 -16.28
CA ARG A 71 14.13 -2.35 -16.40
C ARG A 71 15.48 -2.42 -17.09
N PHE A 72 16.28 -3.45 -16.80
CA PHE A 72 17.70 -3.51 -17.16
C PHE A 72 18.07 -4.62 -18.15
N ILE A 73 17.27 -5.69 -18.24
CA ILE A 73 17.62 -6.88 -19.01
C ILE A 73 16.72 -7.02 -20.24
N VAL A 74 15.39 -6.91 -20.06
CA VAL A 74 14.41 -7.21 -21.10
C VAL A 74 13.46 -6.03 -21.29
N SER A 75 13.34 -5.54 -22.52
CA SER A 75 12.48 -4.40 -22.87
C SER A 75 11.43 -4.77 -23.92
N TYR A 76 10.57 -5.75 -23.60
CA TYR A 76 9.45 -6.15 -24.43
C TYR A 76 8.12 -5.85 -23.76
N ARG A 77 7.16 -5.27 -24.51
CA ARG A 77 5.82 -4.92 -24.02
C ARG A 77 5.08 -6.11 -23.40
N VAL A 78 5.27 -7.32 -23.92
CA VAL A 78 4.67 -8.55 -23.38
C VAL A 78 5.19 -8.86 -21.97
N VAL A 79 6.47 -8.64 -21.72
CA VAL A 79 7.08 -8.88 -20.41
C VAL A 79 6.58 -7.85 -19.39
N ASP A 80 6.45 -6.58 -19.81
CA ASP A 80 5.81 -5.55 -18.98
C ASP A 80 4.33 -5.88 -18.70
N ALA A 81 3.62 -6.49 -19.66
CA ALA A 81 2.24 -6.95 -19.47
C ALA A 81 2.17 -8.03 -18.40
N LEU A 82 3.07 -9.03 -18.46
CA LEU A 82 3.16 -10.09 -17.45
C LEU A 82 3.47 -9.52 -16.06
N PHE A 83 4.35 -8.53 -15.98
CA PHE A 83 4.64 -7.83 -14.73
C PHE A 83 3.42 -7.10 -14.17
N ASN A 84 2.71 -6.32 -15.00
CA ASN A 84 1.50 -5.60 -14.57
C ASN A 84 0.35 -6.55 -14.22
N PHE A 85 0.20 -7.65 -14.96
CA PHE A 85 -0.76 -8.71 -14.62
C PHE A 85 -0.46 -9.33 -13.26
N LEU A 86 0.81 -9.61 -12.97
CA LEU A 86 1.23 -10.11 -11.67
C LEU A 86 0.91 -9.09 -10.55
N LEU A 87 1.11 -7.80 -10.78
CA LEU A 87 0.72 -6.75 -9.82
C LEU A 87 -0.80 -6.73 -9.57
N VAL A 88 -1.62 -6.78 -10.62
CA VAL A 88 -3.08 -6.86 -10.51
C VAL A 88 -3.48 -8.06 -9.65
N TRP A 89 -2.94 -9.24 -9.98
CA TRP A 89 -3.21 -10.47 -9.23
C TRP A 89 -2.77 -10.36 -7.77
N TYR A 90 -1.58 -9.80 -7.52
CA TYR A 90 -1.03 -9.63 -6.18
C TYR A 90 -1.92 -8.74 -5.31
N TYR A 91 -2.26 -7.54 -5.78
CA TYR A 91 -3.09 -6.61 -5.00
C TYR A 91 -4.52 -7.12 -4.80
N CYS A 92 -5.13 -7.78 -5.80
CA CYS A 92 -6.40 -8.47 -5.62
C CYS A 92 -6.33 -9.60 -4.57
N THR A 93 -5.23 -10.32 -4.52
CA THR A 93 -5.06 -11.39 -3.53
C THR A 93 -4.91 -10.80 -2.12
N LEU A 94 -4.21 -9.67 -1.98
CA LEU A 94 -4.11 -8.95 -0.71
C LEU A 94 -5.46 -8.49 -0.21
N THR A 95 -6.32 -7.89 -1.05
CA THR A 95 -7.64 -7.41 -0.61
C THR A 95 -8.51 -8.53 -0.05
N ILE A 96 -8.48 -9.71 -0.66
CA ILE A 96 -9.19 -10.91 -0.17
C ILE A 96 -8.60 -11.38 1.17
N ARG A 97 -7.28 -11.58 1.23
CA ARG A 97 -6.62 -12.09 2.44
C ARG A 97 -6.76 -11.14 3.64
N GLU A 98 -6.63 -9.85 3.41
CA GLU A 98 -6.80 -8.83 4.45
C GLU A 98 -8.26 -8.73 4.91
N SER A 99 -9.23 -8.86 4.00
CA SER A 99 -10.64 -8.91 4.39
C SER A 99 -10.94 -10.11 5.29
N ILE A 100 -10.32 -11.27 5.03
CA ILE A 100 -10.43 -12.45 5.90
C ILE A 100 -9.79 -12.16 7.27
N LEU A 101 -8.61 -11.55 7.30
CA LEU A 101 -7.93 -11.17 8.55
C LEU A 101 -8.76 -10.19 9.38
N ILE A 102 -9.36 -9.18 8.74
CA ILE A 102 -10.24 -8.19 9.37
C ILE A 102 -11.47 -8.86 9.99
N ASN A 103 -12.15 -9.73 9.24
CA ASN A 103 -13.31 -10.46 9.75
C ASN A 103 -12.97 -11.41 10.91
N ASN A 104 -11.68 -11.75 11.07
CA ASN A 104 -11.17 -12.61 12.14
C ASN A 104 -10.47 -11.87 13.30
N GLY A 105 -10.53 -10.53 13.31
CA GLY A 105 -10.09 -9.68 14.43
C GLY A 105 -8.76 -8.94 14.22
N SER A 106 -8.20 -8.95 13.01
CA SER A 106 -7.02 -8.12 12.70
C SER A 106 -7.40 -6.63 12.58
N LYS A 107 -6.57 -5.76 13.16
CA LYS A 107 -6.80 -4.31 13.20
C LYS A 107 -6.04 -3.60 12.07
N ILE A 108 -6.48 -3.82 10.83
CA ILE A 108 -5.94 -3.13 9.65
C ILE A 108 -6.70 -1.82 9.45
N LYS A 109 -5.98 -0.70 9.25
CA LYS A 109 -6.62 0.61 9.00
C LYS A 109 -7.21 0.65 7.59
N GLY A 110 -8.31 1.37 7.43
CA GLY A 110 -9.07 1.43 6.18
C GLY A 110 -8.28 1.91 4.98
N TRP A 111 -7.45 2.94 5.16
CA TRP A 111 -6.58 3.44 4.09
C TRP A 111 -5.68 2.34 3.51
N TRP A 112 -5.05 1.52 4.37
CA TRP A 112 -4.13 0.46 3.94
C TRP A 112 -4.82 -0.60 3.09
N VAL A 113 -6.09 -0.90 3.40
CA VAL A 113 -6.92 -1.79 2.58
C VAL A 113 -7.32 -1.10 1.27
N PHE A 114 -7.74 0.17 1.34
CA PHE A 114 -8.22 0.95 0.20
C PHE A 114 -7.15 1.15 -0.87
N GLN A 115 -5.91 1.48 -0.48
CA GLN A 115 -4.80 1.65 -1.41
C GLN A 115 -4.51 0.39 -2.25
N HIS A 116 -4.84 -0.81 -1.78
CA HIS A 116 -4.68 -2.03 -2.57
C HIS A 116 -5.65 -2.06 -3.75
N TYR A 117 -6.91 -1.64 -3.56
CA TYR A 117 -7.86 -1.48 -4.66
C TYR A 117 -7.39 -0.43 -5.66
N VAL A 118 -6.87 0.70 -5.16
CA VAL A 118 -6.33 1.77 -6.00
C VAL A 118 -5.11 1.29 -6.80
N SER A 119 -4.22 0.51 -6.18
CA SER A 119 -3.06 -0.09 -6.86
C SER A 119 -3.45 -1.18 -7.86
N THR A 120 -4.46 -2.01 -7.57
CA THR A 120 -5.03 -2.94 -8.55
C THR A 120 -5.53 -2.18 -9.78
N PHE A 121 -6.28 -1.09 -9.59
CA PHE A 121 -6.76 -0.26 -10.68
C PHE A 121 -5.60 0.34 -11.48
N LEU A 122 -4.60 0.93 -10.81
CA LEU A 122 -3.40 1.48 -11.45
C LEU A 122 -2.70 0.44 -12.34
N SER A 123 -2.43 -0.76 -11.80
CA SER A 123 -1.77 -1.84 -12.54
C SER A 123 -2.65 -2.37 -13.68
N GLY A 124 -3.97 -2.36 -13.52
CA GLY A 124 -4.91 -2.69 -14.59
C GLY A 124 -4.88 -1.68 -15.73
N VAL A 125 -4.87 -0.38 -15.42
CA VAL A 125 -4.73 0.69 -16.43
C VAL A 125 -3.39 0.56 -17.16
N MET A 126 -2.28 0.37 -16.43
CA MET A 126 -0.95 0.13 -17.00
C MET A 126 -0.91 -1.12 -17.90
N LEU A 127 -1.60 -2.20 -17.51
CA LEU A 127 -1.71 -3.42 -18.30
C LEU A 127 -2.41 -3.17 -19.65
N THR A 128 -3.46 -2.34 -19.65
CA THR A 128 -4.24 -2.00 -20.86
C THR A 128 -3.65 -0.87 -21.69
N TRP A 129 -2.56 -0.23 -21.24
CA TRP A 129 -1.95 0.87 -21.96
C TRP A 129 -1.25 0.34 -23.22
N PRO A 130 -1.71 0.68 -24.44
CA PRO A 130 -1.13 0.16 -25.67
C PRO A 130 0.34 0.56 -25.82
N GLU A 131 1.08 -0.17 -26.64
CA GLU A 131 2.45 0.22 -26.98
C GLU A 131 2.41 1.48 -27.85
N GLY A 132 3.00 2.55 -27.34
CA GLY A 132 3.02 3.86 -27.96
C GLY A 132 4.11 4.74 -27.35
N GLU A 133 4.29 5.94 -27.90
CA GLU A 133 5.35 6.86 -27.48
C GLU A 133 5.20 7.26 -26.00
N LEU A 134 4.00 7.67 -25.59
CA LEU A 134 3.72 8.05 -24.20
C LEU A 134 3.96 6.89 -23.22
N TYR A 135 3.58 5.66 -23.60
CA TYR A 135 3.90 4.48 -22.80
C TYR A 135 5.41 4.34 -22.62
N GLN A 136 6.20 4.42 -23.70
CA GLN A 136 7.65 4.26 -23.64
C GLN A 136 8.34 5.38 -22.84
N MET A 137 7.83 6.61 -22.92
CA MET A 137 8.30 7.74 -22.10
C MET A 137 8.13 7.47 -20.60
N PHE A 138 6.97 6.95 -20.19
CA PHE A 138 6.67 6.71 -18.78
C PHE A 138 7.17 5.35 -18.25
N ARG A 139 7.36 4.37 -19.13
CA ARG A 139 7.72 2.97 -18.81
C ARG A 139 8.86 2.87 -17.80
N ASN A 140 9.99 3.50 -18.10
CA ASN A 140 11.18 3.40 -17.26
C ASN A 140 10.98 4.04 -15.89
N GLN A 141 10.20 5.12 -15.81
CA GLN A 141 9.86 5.79 -14.56
C GLN A 141 8.92 4.92 -13.71
N PHE A 142 7.93 4.28 -14.33
CA PHE A 142 7.04 3.32 -13.66
C PHE A 142 7.78 2.10 -13.12
N LEU A 143 8.68 1.50 -13.92
CA LEU A 143 9.48 0.35 -13.50
C LEU A 143 10.46 0.71 -12.37
N SER A 144 11.10 1.88 -12.44
CA SER A 144 11.96 2.38 -11.35
C SER A 144 11.17 2.60 -10.06
N TYR A 145 10.00 3.22 -10.15
CA TYR A 145 9.09 3.37 -9.02
C TYR A 145 8.66 2.01 -8.45
N SER A 146 8.34 1.06 -9.32
CA SER A 146 7.92 -0.29 -8.92
C SER A 146 9.04 -1.05 -8.20
N MET A 147 10.28 -0.97 -8.68
CA MET A 147 11.42 -1.52 -7.95
C MET A 147 11.56 -0.85 -6.58
N TYR A 148 11.51 0.48 -6.54
CA TYR A 148 11.65 1.24 -5.31
C TYR A 148 10.59 0.86 -4.27
N ILE A 149 9.31 0.81 -4.65
CA ILE A 149 8.24 0.52 -3.69
C ILE A 149 8.34 -0.91 -3.14
N ASN A 150 8.73 -1.90 -3.96
CA ASN A 150 8.96 -3.27 -3.49
C ASN A 150 10.17 -3.35 -2.54
N PHE A 151 11.23 -2.57 -2.80
CA PHE A 151 12.35 -2.46 -1.86
C PHE A 151 11.90 -1.85 -0.52
N VAL A 152 11.10 -0.79 -0.54
CA VAL A 152 10.56 -0.19 0.69
C VAL A 152 9.65 -1.18 1.42
N GLN A 153 8.77 -1.90 0.73
CA GLN A 153 7.92 -2.95 1.32
C GLN A 153 8.75 -4.04 2.00
N PHE A 154 9.87 -4.45 1.41
CA PHE A 154 10.80 -5.40 2.03
C PHE A 154 11.40 -4.85 3.34
N LEU A 155 11.88 -3.60 3.33
CA LEU A 155 12.39 -2.94 4.55
C LEU A 155 11.31 -2.82 5.63
N GLN A 156 10.08 -2.46 5.23
CA GLN A 156 8.94 -2.36 6.12
C GLN A 156 8.63 -3.69 6.79
N TYR A 157 8.59 -4.77 6.01
CA TYR A 157 8.35 -6.10 6.52
C TYR A 157 9.37 -6.48 7.59
N TYR A 158 10.67 -6.30 7.31
CA TYR A 158 11.73 -6.67 8.25
C TYR A 158 11.66 -5.85 9.54
N TYR A 159 11.53 -4.53 9.41
CA TYR A 159 11.44 -3.61 10.54
C TYR A 159 10.22 -3.90 11.42
N GLN A 160 9.05 -4.07 10.81
CA GLN A 160 7.79 -4.24 11.52
C GLN A 160 7.67 -5.63 12.15
N SER A 161 8.16 -6.66 11.48
CA SER A 161 8.21 -8.02 12.04
C SER A 161 9.06 -8.07 13.30
N GLY A 162 10.23 -7.41 13.31
CA GLY A 162 11.08 -7.30 14.49
C GLY A 162 10.42 -6.53 15.64
N CYS A 163 9.74 -5.41 15.33
CA CYS A 163 9.00 -4.65 16.34
C CYS A 163 7.82 -5.43 16.92
N LEU A 164 7.07 -6.14 16.07
CA LEU A 164 5.95 -7.00 16.48
C LEU A 164 6.42 -8.14 17.37
N TYR A 165 7.52 -8.80 17.01
CA TYR A 165 8.11 -9.86 17.80
C TYR A 165 8.46 -9.37 19.21
N ARG A 166 9.15 -8.23 19.32
CA ARG A 166 9.50 -7.62 20.61
C ARG A 166 8.27 -7.28 21.45
N LEU A 167 7.26 -6.63 20.87
CA LEU A 167 6.04 -6.26 21.60
C LEU A 167 5.25 -7.48 22.09
N ARG A 168 5.25 -8.58 21.32
CA ARG A 168 4.64 -9.86 21.75
C ARG A 168 5.43 -10.50 22.88
N ALA A 169 6.76 -10.50 22.81
CA ALA A 169 7.61 -11.01 23.88
C ALA A 169 7.45 -10.23 25.20
N LEU A 170 7.12 -8.94 25.12
CA LEU A 170 6.82 -8.08 26.26
C LEU A 170 5.36 -8.19 26.77
N GLY A 171 4.49 -8.92 26.08
CA GLY A 171 3.07 -9.01 26.42
C GLY A 171 2.26 -7.73 26.16
N GLU A 172 2.87 -6.71 25.55
CA GLU A 172 2.27 -5.37 25.36
C GLU A 172 1.27 -5.31 24.20
N ARG A 173 1.12 -6.37 23.41
CA ARG A 173 0.33 -6.31 22.18
C ARG A 173 -0.46 -7.57 21.85
N HIS A 174 -1.61 -7.34 21.21
CA HIS A 174 -2.50 -8.40 20.76
C HIS A 174 -1.87 -9.20 19.60
N ASN A 175 -2.07 -10.51 19.63
CA ASN A 175 -1.36 -11.42 18.74
C ASN A 175 -1.79 -11.35 17.25
N MET A 176 -2.86 -10.63 16.90
CA MET A 176 -3.39 -10.52 15.52
C MET A 176 -2.88 -9.34 14.69
N ASP A 177 -1.95 -8.55 15.22
CA ASP A 177 -1.41 -7.40 14.54
C ASP A 177 -0.37 -7.74 13.45
N LEU A 178 -0.50 -7.12 12.27
CA LEU A 178 0.25 -7.42 11.04
C LEU A 178 1.25 -6.31 10.69
N THR A 179 2.18 -6.62 9.79
CA THR A 179 2.97 -5.60 9.09
C THR A 179 2.10 -4.90 8.05
N VAL A 180 2.19 -3.57 7.95
CA VAL A 180 1.42 -2.73 7.02
C VAL A 180 2.36 -1.93 6.12
N GLU A 181 1.89 -1.52 4.95
CA GLU A 181 2.68 -0.72 3.99
C GLU A 181 2.91 0.74 4.41
N GLY A 182 2.56 1.12 5.63
CA GLY A 182 3.01 2.38 6.18
C GLY A 182 3.08 2.38 7.69
N PHE A 183 2.64 3.48 8.29
CA PHE A 183 3.00 3.76 9.67
C PHE A 183 1.87 3.49 10.67
N GLN A 184 2.24 2.92 11.82
CA GLN A 184 1.34 2.65 12.93
C GLN A 184 1.92 3.17 14.25
N SER A 185 1.06 3.63 15.15
CA SER A 185 1.43 4.31 16.39
C SER A 185 2.28 3.51 17.39
N TRP A 186 2.50 2.21 17.19
CA TRP A 186 3.35 1.35 18.03
C TRP A 186 4.76 1.13 17.45
N MET A 187 5.00 1.53 16.21
CA MET A 187 6.28 1.34 15.50
C MET A 187 7.34 2.39 15.87
N TRP A 188 7.24 3.07 17.01
CA TRP A 188 8.03 4.28 17.28
C TRP A 188 9.47 4.06 17.76
N ARG A 189 9.79 2.93 18.40
CA ARG A 189 11.17 2.57 18.74
C ARG A 189 11.90 2.13 17.45
N GLY A 190 12.50 3.08 16.74
CA GLY A 190 13.30 2.87 15.52
C GLY A 190 12.77 3.52 14.22
N LEU A 191 11.66 4.27 14.28
CA LEU A 191 11.00 4.77 13.07
C LEU A 191 11.80 5.80 12.26
N ALA A 192 12.70 6.55 12.91
CA ALA A 192 13.51 7.56 12.21
C ALA A 192 14.24 6.99 10.99
N PHE A 193 14.56 5.69 11.01
CA PHE A 193 15.18 5.01 9.87
C PHE A 193 14.23 4.83 8.68
N LEU A 194 12.99 4.39 8.91
CA LEU A 194 12.06 4.01 7.83
C LEU A 194 11.32 5.23 7.23
N LEU A 195 11.13 6.28 8.03
CA LEU A 195 10.34 7.45 7.64
C LEU A 195 10.89 8.19 6.39
N PRO A 196 12.22 8.39 6.21
CA PRO A 196 12.76 9.02 5.02
C PRO A 196 12.45 8.24 3.74
N PHE A 197 12.54 6.90 3.79
CA PHE A 197 12.18 6.04 2.65
C PHE A 197 10.69 6.16 2.31
N LEU A 198 9.82 6.19 3.32
CA LEU A 198 8.39 6.36 3.07
C LEU A 198 8.05 7.70 2.43
N PHE A 199 8.57 8.80 2.97
CA PHE A 199 8.32 10.11 2.39
C PHE A 199 8.87 10.23 0.98
N PHE A 200 10.06 9.70 0.72
CA PHE A 200 10.61 9.69 -0.63
C PHE A 200 9.70 8.89 -1.59
N GLY A 201 9.20 7.73 -1.19
CA GLY A 201 8.21 6.98 -1.97
C GLY A 201 6.95 7.77 -2.26
N HIS A 202 6.42 8.50 -1.27
CA HIS A 202 5.23 9.34 -1.44
C HIS A 202 5.51 10.50 -2.41
N PHE A 203 6.63 11.19 -2.27
CA PHE A 203 7.00 12.24 -3.23
C PHE A 203 7.26 11.69 -4.63
N TRP A 204 7.75 10.45 -4.77
CA TRP A 204 7.83 9.78 -6.07
C TRP A 204 6.43 9.53 -6.65
N GLN A 205 5.44 9.13 -5.85
CA GLN A 205 4.04 9.05 -6.32
C GLN A 205 3.54 10.38 -6.86
N LEU A 206 3.80 11.48 -6.14
CA LEU A 206 3.46 12.83 -6.61
C LEU A 206 4.19 13.17 -7.92
N TYR A 207 5.48 12.89 -8.01
CA TYR A 207 6.28 13.11 -9.21
C TYR A 207 5.70 12.35 -10.41
N ASN A 208 5.38 11.06 -10.26
CA ASN A 208 4.72 10.28 -11.31
C ASN A 208 3.38 10.89 -11.74
N GLY A 209 2.56 11.33 -10.78
CA GLY A 209 1.30 12.02 -11.06
C GLY A 209 1.53 13.27 -11.89
N ILE A 210 2.44 14.15 -11.48
CA ILE A 210 2.77 15.40 -12.18
C ILE A 210 3.31 15.11 -13.59
N THR A 211 4.26 14.18 -13.74
CA THR A 211 4.80 13.79 -15.06
C THR A 211 3.67 13.36 -16.00
N LEU A 212 2.75 12.52 -15.54
CA LEU A 212 1.64 12.05 -16.37
C LEU A 212 0.63 13.18 -16.68
N PHE A 213 0.38 14.09 -15.74
CA PHE A 213 -0.46 15.27 -16.01
C PHE A 213 0.17 16.20 -17.05
N GLN A 214 1.50 16.38 -17.02
CA GLN A 214 2.22 17.13 -18.05
C GLN A 214 2.16 16.41 -19.39
N MET A 215 2.29 15.09 -19.42
CA MET A 215 2.13 14.30 -20.64
C MET A 215 0.72 14.42 -21.25
N ALA A 216 -0.32 14.55 -20.42
CA ALA A 216 -1.69 14.78 -20.88
C ALA A 216 -1.91 16.16 -21.52
N GLN A 217 -0.94 17.08 -21.42
CA GLN A 217 -0.97 18.39 -22.11
C GLN A 217 -0.24 18.36 -23.46
N LEU A 218 0.42 17.25 -23.81
CA LEU A 218 1.08 17.12 -25.10
C LEU A 218 0.04 17.06 -26.23
N PRO A 219 0.32 17.69 -27.39
CA PRO A 219 -0.61 17.71 -28.53
C PRO A 219 -0.88 16.32 -29.12
N GLU A 220 0.00 15.35 -28.83
CA GLU A 220 -0.09 13.96 -29.30
C GLU A 220 -0.90 13.06 -28.36
N TRP A 221 -1.40 13.60 -27.24
CA TRP A 221 -2.16 12.83 -26.26
C TRP A 221 -3.50 12.34 -26.81
N LYS A 222 -3.66 11.01 -26.83
CA LYS A 222 -4.90 10.32 -27.22
C LYS A 222 -5.33 9.24 -26.24
N GLU A 223 -4.40 8.79 -25.39
CA GLU A 223 -4.55 7.61 -24.54
C GLU A 223 -5.12 7.98 -23.17
N TRP A 224 -6.35 7.53 -22.88
CA TRP A 224 -7.03 7.83 -21.61
C TRP A 224 -6.28 7.29 -20.39
N GLN A 225 -5.43 6.27 -20.57
CA GLN A 225 -4.61 5.65 -19.54
C GLN A 225 -3.69 6.67 -18.86
N VAL A 226 -3.17 7.67 -19.58
CA VAL A 226 -2.33 8.74 -19.02
C VAL A 226 -3.05 9.45 -17.88
N LEU A 227 -4.27 9.95 -18.12
CA LEU A 227 -5.04 10.68 -17.12
C LEU A 227 -5.46 9.81 -15.94
N MET A 228 -5.81 8.54 -16.19
CA MET A 228 -6.20 7.63 -15.13
C MET A 228 -5.03 7.24 -14.24
N CYS A 229 -3.86 6.95 -14.82
CA CYS A 229 -2.64 6.74 -14.05
C CYS A 229 -2.26 8.00 -13.25
N ALA A 230 -2.34 9.19 -13.86
CA ALA A 230 -2.03 10.46 -13.20
C ALA A 230 -2.90 10.68 -11.96
N SER A 231 -4.22 10.55 -12.14
CA SER A 231 -5.22 10.70 -11.07
C SER A 231 -5.00 9.67 -9.96
N THR A 232 -4.71 8.42 -10.34
CA THR A 232 -4.50 7.32 -9.38
C THR A 232 -3.24 7.54 -8.55
N PHE A 233 -2.13 7.98 -9.16
CA PHE A 233 -0.91 8.34 -8.45
C PHE A 233 -1.13 9.50 -7.46
N LEU A 234 -1.93 10.50 -7.82
CA LEU A 234 -2.29 11.59 -6.90
C LEU A 234 -3.12 11.09 -5.71
N VAL A 235 -4.09 10.19 -5.93
CA VAL A 235 -4.89 9.60 -4.84
C VAL A 235 -3.98 8.82 -3.89
N LEU A 236 -3.08 7.99 -4.43
CA LEU A 236 -2.09 7.25 -3.64
C LEU A 236 -1.21 8.20 -2.83
N PHE A 237 -0.66 9.24 -3.48
CA PHE A 237 0.16 10.24 -2.82
C PHE A 237 -0.58 10.90 -1.65
N MET A 238 -1.76 11.46 -1.91
CA MET A 238 -2.52 12.18 -0.89
C MET A 238 -2.82 11.29 0.31
N GLY A 239 -3.40 10.10 0.10
CA GLY A 239 -3.77 9.26 1.23
C GLY A 239 -2.57 8.69 1.98
N ASN A 240 -1.49 8.33 1.29
CA ASN A 240 -0.26 7.85 1.92
C ASN A 240 0.43 8.95 2.72
N PHE A 241 0.56 10.14 2.13
CA PHE A 241 1.19 11.30 2.75
C PHE A 241 0.42 11.75 3.99
N PHE A 242 -0.90 11.93 3.88
CA PHE A 242 -1.74 12.35 5.02
C PHE A 242 -1.84 11.28 6.10
N THR A 243 -1.86 9.99 5.74
CA THR A 243 -1.87 8.91 6.74
C THR A 243 -0.56 8.86 7.52
N THR A 244 0.58 9.00 6.84
CA THR A 244 1.89 9.07 7.50
C THR A 244 1.98 10.33 8.37
N LEU A 245 1.59 11.50 7.84
CA LEU A 245 1.58 12.75 8.61
C LEU A 245 0.69 12.68 9.84
N GLY A 246 -0.54 12.20 9.71
CA GLY A 246 -1.48 12.10 10.83
C GLY A 246 -0.94 11.21 11.94
N ALA A 247 -0.25 10.13 11.58
CA ALA A 247 0.36 9.26 12.54
C ALA A 247 1.62 9.87 13.18
N VAL A 248 2.42 10.65 12.45
CA VAL A 248 3.54 11.47 13.00
C VAL A 248 3.01 12.54 13.96
N TYR A 249 1.97 13.26 13.56
CA TYR A 249 1.31 14.29 14.37
C TYR A 249 0.78 13.72 15.68
N GLN A 250 0.07 12.58 15.63
CA GLN A 250 -0.46 11.92 16.82
C GLN A 250 0.64 11.59 17.85
N LYS A 251 1.86 11.27 17.40
CA LYS A 251 2.98 11.08 18.33
C LYS A 251 3.39 12.37 19.00
N TYR A 252 3.63 13.44 18.25
CA TYR A 252 4.05 14.71 18.83
C TYR A 252 3.05 15.16 19.88
N THR A 253 1.75 15.12 19.56
CA THR A 253 0.69 15.44 20.51
C THR A 253 0.70 14.54 21.75
N ASN A 254 0.92 13.23 21.61
CA ASN A 254 0.97 12.33 22.76
C ASN A 254 2.24 12.51 23.60
N GLN A 255 3.37 12.92 23.01
CA GLN A 255 4.59 13.23 23.74
C GLN A 255 4.47 14.53 24.53
N ASP A 256 3.79 15.54 23.97
CA ASP A 256 3.56 16.79 24.67
C ASP A 256 2.63 16.57 25.87
N LYS A 257 1.52 15.84 25.69
CA LYS A 257 0.62 15.44 26.80
C LYS A 257 1.32 14.64 27.91
N ALA A 258 2.35 13.86 27.59
CA ALA A 258 3.11 13.08 28.56
C ALA A 258 4.19 13.91 29.29
N LYS A 259 4.53 15.10 28.77
CA LYS A 259 5.41 16.06 29.45
C LYS A 259 4.64 16.99 30.39
N ASP A 260 3.36 17.22 30.10
CA ASP A 260 2.44 18.05 30.90
C ASP A 260 1.82 17.30 32.10
N LEU A 261 2.18 16.02 32.29
CA LEU A 261 1.67 15.09 33.32
C LEU A 261 2.79 14.71 34.28
#